data_AF-A0A8X6NCS6-F1
#
_entry.id   AF-A0A8X6NCS6-F1
#
_cell.length_a   1.000
_cell.length_b   1.000
_cell.length_c   1.000
_cell.angle_alpha   90.00
_cell.angle_beta   90.00
_cell.angle_gamma   90.00
#
_symmetry.space_group_name_H-M   'P 1'
#
loop_
_entity.id
_entity.type
_entity.pdbx_description
1 polymer ?
#
loop_
_entity_poly.entity_id
_entity_poly.type
_entity_poly.pdbx_seq_one_letter_code
_entity_poly.pdbx_strand_id
1 'polypeptide(L)'
;VKGKLADTLLSKNKDSNVSSTNSDSESDDESEVLNLEHNKDLSEKYFFGAPAFLTVSGQLHLESVASALTRVYSFGPTFRAEASRTKCHASEFQMIEAEISFIENVDDLITLVEKCVKKIIESIVDSCPEEINFLSKDLKKHDQYVKNLTSKSFVKMSYKDAITVLQSNKKSLKVPIE
;
A
#
# COMPACT_ATOMS: atom_id res chain seq x y z
N VAL A 1 29.16 9.73 27.51
CA VAL A 1 28.27 8.56 27.74
C VAL A 1 27.23 8.41 26.61
N LYS A 2 27.65 8.48 25.34
CA LYS A 2 26.77 8.36 24.15
C LYS A 2 27.40 7.50 23.04
N GLY A 3 28.17 6.47 23.42
CA GLY A 3 28.91 5.65 22.46
C GLY A 3 28.88 4.14 22.70
N LYS A 4 28.14 3.64 23.71
CA LYS A 4 28.09 2.18 24.00
C LYS A 4 26.78 1.51 23.61
N LEU A 5 25.70 2.27 23.36
CA LEU A 5 24.39 1.68 23.03
C LEU A 5 24.25 1.29 21.56
N ALA A 6 24.90 2.03 20.65
CA ALA A 6 24.84 1.74 19.21
C ALA A 6 25.63 0.48 18.84
N ASP A 7 26.79 0.26 19.47
CA ASP A 7 27.68 -0.87 19.13
C ASP A 7 27.11 -2.23 19.59
N THR A 8 26.27 -2.26 20.62
CA THR A 8 25.65 -3.51 21.10
C THR A 8 24.52 -3.99 20.18
N LEU A 9 23.91 -3.09 19.40
CA LEU A 9 22.87 -3.44 18.41
C LEU A 9 23.47 -3.90 17.08
N LEU A 10 24.65 -3.38 16.72
CA LEU A 10 25.37 -3.76 15.51
C LEU A 10 26.11 -5.10 15.62
N SER A 11 26.47 -5.55 16.83
CA SER A 11 27.19 -6.82 17.02
C SER A 11 26.28 -8.06 16.97
N LYS A 12 24.96 -7.90 17.12
CA LYS A 12 24.01 -9.03 17.12
C LYS A 12 23.46 -9.41 15.73
N ASN A 13 23.65 -8.56 14.73
CA ASN A 13 23.08 -8.77 13.38
C ASN A 13 24.09 -9.29 12.36
N LYS A 14 25.24 -9.82 12.78
CA LYS A 14 26.28 -10.32 11.86
C LYS A 14 26.15 -11.80 11.46
N ASP A 15 25.32 -12.57 12.15
CA ASP A 15 25.23 -14.02 11.94
C ASP A 15 23.78 -14.47 11.67
N SER A 16 23.20 -14.07 10.53
CA SER A 16 22.18 -14.86 9.82
C SER A 16 21.90 -14.24 8.44
N ASN A 17 22.67 -14.67 7.44
CA ASN A 17 22.27 -14.57 6.03
C ASN A 17 21.10 -15.53 5.79
N VAL A 18 19.90 -15.04 5.52
CA VAL A 18 18.90 -15.78 4.72
C VAL A 18 18.14 -14.82 3.81
N SER A 19 17.93 -15.33 2.60
CA SER A 19 17.43 -14.75 1.36
C SER A 19 16.13 -13.94 1.46
N SER A 20 16.07 -12.91 0.62
CA SER A 20 14.87 -12.20 0.19
C SER A 20 13.89 -13.10 -0.58
N THR A 21 12.62 -13.05 -0.22
CA THR A 21 11.49 -13.37 -1.11
C THR A 21 10.32 -12.43 -0.81
N ASN A 22 9.91 -11.67 -1.83
CA ASN A 22 8.55 -11.12 -1.90
C ASN A 22 7.63 -12.26 -2.33
N SER A 23 6.52 -12.49 -1.64
CA SER A 23 5.38 -13.18 -2.22
C SER A 23 4.09 -12.83 -1.48
N ASP A 24 3.15 -12.24 -2.21
CA ASP A 24 1.73 -12.49 -2.01
C ASP A 24 1.53 -13.99 -2.27
N SER A 25 1.61 -14.78 -1.21
CA SER A 25 1.23 -16.19 -1.20
C SER A 25 0.80 -16.54 0.21
N GLU A 26 -0.40 -17.09 0.35
CA GLU A 26 -0.77 -17.89 1.50
C GLU A 26 0.25 -19.04 1.61
N SER A 27 1.29 -18.83 2.41
CA SER A 27 2.19 -19.87 2.86
C SER A 27 2.08 -19.93 4.36
N ASP A 28 1.75 -21.13 4.84
CA ASP A 28 1.81 -21.57 6.23
C ASP A 28 3.24 -21.39 6.78
N ASP A 29 3.63 -20.16 7.06
CA ASP A 29 4.76 -19.89 7.92
C ASP A 29 4.27 -20.14 9.33
N GLU A 30 4.79 -21.20 9.96
CA GLU A 30 4.56 -21.53 11.35
C GLU A 30 4.72 -20.27 12.18
N SER A 31 3.58 -19.67 12.53
CA SER A 31 3.53 -18.64 13.54
C SER A 31 4.18 -19.26 14.76
N GLU A 32 5.33 -18.73 15.16
CA GLU A 32 5.87 -18.98 16.49
C GLU A 32 4.74 -18.55 17.43
N VAL A 33 3.95 -19.54 17.87
CA VAL A 33 2.78 -19.35 18.71
C VAL A 33 3.36 -18.71 19.95
N LEU A 34 3.17 -17.40 20.08
CA LEU A 34 3.51 -16.66 21.28
C LEU A 34 2.70 -17.32 22.38
N ASN A 35 3.34 -18.27 23.07
CA ASN A 35 2.84 -18.89 24.28
C ASN A 35 2.62 -17.74 25.26
N LEU A 36 1.38 -17.25 25.28
CA LEU A 36 0.85 -16.35 26.29
C LEU A 36 0.68 -17.17 27.56
N GLU A 37 1.80 -17.63 28.10
CA GLU A 37 1.88 -17.88 29.52
C GLU A 37 1.47 -16.58 30.20
N HIS A 38 0.50 -16.67 31.11
CA HIS A 38 -0.09 -15.59 31.89
C HIS A 38 0.96 -14.95 32.81
N ASN A 39 1.97 -14.31 32.23
CA ASN A 39 2.98 -13.54 32.93
C ASN A 39 2.36 -12.19 33.30
N LYS A 40 1.76 -12.13 34.50
CA LYS A 40 1.33 -10.88 35.17
C LYS A 40 2.39 -9.77 35.06
N ASP A 41 3.66 -10.16 34.99
CA ASP A 41 4.83 -9.29 34.91
C ASP A 41 4.94 -8.48 33.59
N LEU A 42 4.34 -8.94 32.48
CA LEU A 42 4.37 -8.19 31.22
C LEU A 42 3.33 -7.06 31.18
N SER A 43 2.26 -7.17 31.98
CA SER A 43 1.19 -6.17 32.01
C SER A 43 1.63 -4.84 32.62
N GLU A 44 2.61 -4.86 33.53
CA GLU A 44 3.19 -3.65 34.12
C GLU A 44 4.26 -3.01 33.22
N LYS A 45 4.82 -3.76 32.27
CA LYS A 45 5.90 -3.30 31.38
C LYS A 45 5.40 -2.53 30.16
N TYR A 46 4.20 -2.84 29.67
CA TYR A 46 3.62 -2.22 28.49
C TYR A 46 2.42 -1.35 28.85
N PHE A 47 2.31 -0.17 28.23
CA PHE A 47 1.21 0.77 28.50
C PHE A 47 -0.19 0.16 28.28
N PHE A 48 -0.34 -0.68 27.25
CA PHE A 48 -1.61 -1.35 26.92
C PHE A 48 -1.75 -2.76 27.51
N GLY A 49 -0.84 -3.16 28.39
CA GLY A 49 -0.76 -4.53 28.91
C GLY A 49 -0.28 -5.57 27.89
N ALA A 50 0.01 -5.16 26.66
CA ALA A 50 0.56 -5.97 25.57
C ALA A 50 1.43 -5.11 24.64
N PRO A 51 2.30 -5.72 23.81
CA PRO A 51 2.99 -5.01 22.75
C PRO A 51 2.00 -4.31 21.81
N ALA A 52 2.27 -3.04 21.48
CA ALA A 52 1.46 -2.25 20.56
C ALA A 52 2.33 -1.78 19.40
N PHE A 53 1.75 -1.79 18.20
CA PHE A 53 2.44 -1.49 16.95
C PHE A 53 1.68 -0.43 16.16
N LEU A 54 2.40 0.29 15.31
CA LEU A 54 1.79 1.22 14.36
C LEU A 54 1.25 0.43 13.17
N THR A 55 0.03 0.75 12.74
CA THR A 55 -0.63 -0.03 11.69
C THR A 55 -0.07 0.28 10.30
N VAL A 56 0.00 -0.77 9.48
CA VAL A 56 0.29 -0.68 8.04
C VAL A 56 -0.98 -0.40 7.23
N SER A 57 -2.17 -0.69 7.77
CA SER A 57 -3.47 -0.56 7.10
C SER A 57 -4.63 -0.57 8.10
N GLY A 58 -5.69 0.18 7.81
CA GLY A 58 -6.95 0.15 8.55
C GLY A 58 -7.98 -0.84 7.99
N GLN A 59 -7.67 -1.56 6.90
CA GLN A 59 -8.61 -2.38 6.13
C GLN A 59 -9.42 -3.34 7.00
N LEU A 60 -8.78 -4.12 7.86
CA LEU A 60 -9.48 -5.08 8.73
C LEU A 60 -10.50 -4.42 9.67
N HIS A 61 -10.19 -3.22 10.17
CA HIS A 61 -11.13 -2.45 10.99
C HIS A 61 -12.29 -1.93 10.14
N LEU A 62 -12.01 -1.48 8.91
CA LEU A 62 -13.05 -1.03 7.98
C LEU A 62 -14.00 -2.16 7.59
N GLU A 63 -13.53 -3.39 7.36
CA GLU A 63 -14.38 -4.54 7.04
C GLU A 63 -15.42 -4.83 8.14
N SER A 64 -14.99 -4.74 9.41
CA SER A 64 -15.88 -4.89 10.56
C SER A 64 -16.97 -3.82 10.58
N VAL A 65 -16.62 -2.56 10.30
CA VAL A 65 -17.59 -1.45 10.30
C VAL A 65 -18.45 -1.46 9.04
N ALA A 66 -17.91 -1.88 7.89
CA ALA A 66 -18.62 -2.00 6.62
C ALA A 66 -19.80 -2.98 6.74
N SER A 67 -19.64 -4.04 7.53
CA SER A 67 -20.70 -5.00 7.83
C SER A 67 -21.97 -4.35 8.42
N ALA A 68 -21.85 -3.18 9.08
CA ALA A 68 -22.97 -2.43 9.62
C ALA A 68 -23.36 -1.21 8.75
N LEU A 69 -22.39 -0.48 8.20
CA LEU A 69 -22.62 0.80 7.50
C LEU A 69 -22.63 0.68 5.97
N THR A 70 -22.33 -0.50 5.42
CA THR A 70 -22.27 -0.83 3.98
C THR A 70 -21.19 -0.10 3.18
N ARG A 71 -20.90 1.17 3.46
CA ARG A 71 -19.90 2.00 2.78
C ARG A 71 -19.15 2.82 3.80
N VAL A 72 -17.85 2.58 3.91
CA VAL A 72 -16.99 3.26 4.88
C VAL A 72 -15.67 3.64 4.23
N TYR A 73 -15.03 4.66 4.76
CA TYR A 73 -13.68 5.02 4.37
C TYR A 73 -12.89 5.49 5.59
N SER A 74 -11.58 5.27 5.56
CA SER A 74 -10.61 5.86 6.47
C SER A 74 -9.73 6.84 5.71
N PHE A 75 -9.27 7.87 6.40
CA PHE A 75 -8.17 8.71 5.94
C PHE A 75 -7.26 8.98 7.13
N GLY A 76 -6.05 8.44 7.11
CA GLY A 76 -5.16 8.54 8.26
C GLY A 76 -3.74 8.09 8.01
N PRO A 77 -2.87 8.30 9.02
CA PRO A 77 -1.47 7.92 8.93
C PRO A 77 -1.29 6.41 8.98
N THR A 78 -0.38 5.92 8.17
CA THR A 78 0.03 4.51 8.10
C THR A 78 1.53 4.42 8.01
N PHE A 79 2.09 3.31 8.49
CA PHE A 79 3.51 3.21 8.77
C PHE A 79 4.10 1.97 8.12
N ARG A 80 5.32 2.09 7.58
CA ARG A 80 6.10 0.97 7.06
C ARG A 80 7.51 1.00 7.64
N ALA A 81 7.90 -0.11 8.26
CA ALA A 81 9.18 -0.24 8.94
C ALA A 81 10.29 -0.89 8.08
N GLU A 82 10.00 -1.15 6.80
CA GLU A 82 10.96 -1.71 5.86
C GLU A 82 12.19 -0.82 5.68
N ALA A 83 13.38 -1.42 5.64
CA ALA A 83 14.65 -0.72 5.45
C ALA A 83 14.87 -0.32 3.97
N SER A 84 13.94 0.47 3.42
CA SER A 84 13.94 0.85 2.01
C SER A 84 14.23 2.33 1.82
N ARG A 85 15.35 2.65 1.17
CA ARG A 85 15.80 4.04 0.94
C ARG A 85 15.67 4.40 -0.54
N THR A 86 14.43 4.41 -1.05
CA THR A 86 14.13 4.85 -2.43
C THR A 86 13.42 6.20 -2.41
N LYS A 87 13.31 6.85 -3.57
CA LYS A 87 12.56 8.11 -3.71
C LYS A 87 11.04 7.94 -3.59
N CYS A 88 10.55 6.71 -3.63
CA CYS A 88 9.12 6.38 -3.64
C CYS A 88 8.65 5.71 -2.35
N HIS A 89 9.53 5.51 -1.37
CA HIS A 89 9.17 4.90 -0.08
C HIS A 89 9.24 5.93 1.04
N ALA A 90 8.20 5.95 1.87
CA ALA A 90 8.12 6.74 3.09
C ALA A 90 7.74 5.82 4.25
N SER A 91 8.36 6.02 5.41
CA SER A 91 8.04 5.23 6.62
C SER A 91 6.73 5.65 7.27
N GLU A 92 6.23 6.84 6.95
CA GLU A 92 4.93 7.36 7.36
C GLU A 92 4.29 8.06 6.16
N PHE A 93 3.03 7.73 5.86
CA PHE A 93 2.26 8.37 4.80
C PHE A 93 0.76 8.26 5.09
N GLN A 94 -0.03 9.13 4.45
CA GLN A 94 -1.48 9.12 4.57
C GLN A 94 -2.06 8.11 3.58
N MET A 95 -2.89 7.19 4.06
CA MET A 95 -3.69 6.32 3.21
C MET A 95 -5.16 6.74 3.25
N ILE A 96 -5.79 6.69 2.08
CA ILE A 96 -7.24 6.66 1.94
C ILE A 96 -7.58 5.20 1.65
N GLU A 97 -8.37 4.60 2.53
CA GLU A 97 -8.87 3.23 2.35
C GLU A 97 -10.39 3.29 2.33
N ALA A 98 -11.04 2.55 1.44
CA ALA A 98 -12.48 2.54 1.32
C ALA A 98 -12.97 1.11 1.19
N GLU A 99 -14.00 0.78 1.96
CA GLU A 99 -14.60 -0.55 2.02
C GLU A 99 -16.09 -0.47 1.70
N ILE A 100 -16.58 -1.44 0.92
CA ILE A 100 -17.96 -1.46 0.44
C ILE A 100 -18.51 -2.89 0.46
N SER A 101 -19.59 -3.08 1.19
CA SER A 101 -20.29 -4.37 1.29
C SER A 101 -21.22 -4.61 0.10
N PHE A 102 -21.60 -5.87 -0.10
CA PHE A 102 -22.54 -6.33 -1.11
C PHE A 102 -22.10 -6.11 -2.58
N ILE A 103 -20.79 -6.09 -2.82
CA ILE A 103 -20.26 -6.23 -4.19
C ILE A 103 -20.29 -7.71 -4.57
N GLU A 104 -21.02 -8.04 -5.63
CA GLU A 104 -21.11 -9.40 -6.17
C GLU A 104 -20.05 -9.69 -7.23
N ASN A 105 -19.59 -8.65 -7.95
CA ASN A 105 -18.65 -8.78 -9.04
C ASN A 105 -17.48 -7.78 -8.91
N VAL A 106 -16.26 -8.28 -9.06
CA VAL A 106 -15.05 -7.45 -9.09
C VAL A 106 -15.08 -6.38 -10.19
N ASP A 107 -15.79 -6.62 -11.29
CA ASP A 107 -15.96 -5.63 -12.35
C ASP A 107 -16.67 -4.35 -11.88
N ASP A 108 -17.60 -4.48 -10.93
CA ASP A 108 -18.29 -3.33 -10.35
C ASP A 108 -17.34 -2.54 -9.44
N LEU A 109 -16.52 -3.23 -8.66
CA LEU A 109 -15.46 -2.62 -7.85
C LEU A 109 -14.45 -1.87 -8.72
N ILE A 110 -13.95 -2.50 -9.80
CA ILE A 110 -12.99 -1.87 -10.73
C ILE A 110 -13.62 -0.60 -11.34
N THR A 111 -14.89 -0.69 -11.76
CA THR A 111 -15.62 0.44 -12.35
C THR A 111 -15.82 1.58 -11.34
N LEU A 112 -16.07 1.25 -10.07
CA LEU A 112 -16.19 2.22 -8.98
C LEU A 112 -14.86 2.93 -8.72
N VAL A 113 -13.76 2.18 -8.64
CA VAL A 113 -12.41 2.73 -8.43
C VAL A 113 -12.01 3.63 -9.61
N GLU A 114 -12.25 3.19 -10.84
CA GLU A 114 -11.98 3.99 -12.04
C GLU A 114 -12.75 5.33 -12.00
N LYS A 115 -14.05 5.29 -11.68
CA LYS A 115 -14.88 6.50 -11.55
C LYS A 115 -14.36 7.43 -10.45
N CYS A 116 -13.96 6.87 -9.31
CA CYS A 116 -13.41 7.64 -8.19
C CYS A 116 -12.15 8.40 -8.60
N VAL A 117 -11.17 7.71 -9.18
CA VAL A 117 -9.91 8.30 -9.64
C VAL A 117 -10.16 9.39 -10.67
N LYS A 118 -10.98 9.10 -11.70
CA LYS A 118 -11.34 10.09 -12.73
C LYS A 118 -11.98 11.32 -12.13
N LYS A 119 -12.93 11.13 -11.20
CA LYS A 119 -13.65 12.24 -10.59
C LYS A 119 -12.76 13.12 -9.73
N ILE A 120 -11.80 12.53 -9.01
CA ILE A 120 -10.80 13.28 -8.24
C ILE A 120 -9.94 14.13 -9.17
N ILE A 121 -9.45 13.55 -10.27
CA ILE A 121 -8.62 14.27 -11.25
C ILE A 121 -9.39 15.43 -11.86
N GLU A 122 -10.62 15.20 -12.33
CA GLU A 122 -11.49 16.26 -12.85
C GLU A 122 -11.71 17.36 -11.81
N SER A 123 -12.00 16.98 -10.56
CA SER A 123 -12.24 17.95 -9.48
C SER A 123 -11.01 18.82 -9.20
N ILE A 124 -9.80 18.25 -9.24
CA ILE A 124 -8.55 18.99 -9.03
C ILE A 124 -8.32 19.97 -10.19
N VAL A 125 -8.55 19.52 -11.43
CA VAL A 125 -8.37 20.33 -12.64
C VAL A 125 -9.33 21.51 -12.68
N ASP A 126 -10.59 21.29 -12.30
CA ASP A 126 -11.60 22.33 -12.26
C ASP A 126 -11.39 23.32 -11.11
N SER A 127 -10.88 22.83 -9.96
CA SER A 127 -10.78 23.65 -8.73
C SER A 127 -9.45 24.40 -8.59
N CYS A 128 -8.36 23.90 -9.17
CA CYS A 128 -7.00 24.41 -8.99
C CYS A 128 -6.27 24.69 -10.31
N PRO A 129 -6.86 25.48 -11.23
CA PRO A 129 -6.26 25.70 -12.55
C PRO A 129 -4.94 26.48 -12.48
N GLU A 130 -4.78 27.40 -11.51
CA GLU A 130 -3.57 28.21 -11.37
C GLU A 130 -2.38 27.38 -10.87
N GLU A 131 -2.60 26.52 -9.87
CA GLU A 131 -1.57 25.63 -9.33
C GLU A 131 -1.13 24.59 -10.37
N ILE A 132 -2.07 24.04 -11.12
CA ILE A 132 -1.76 23.13 -12.23
C ILE A 132 -0.95 23.84 -13.29
N ASN A 133 -1.30 25.08 -13.61
CA ASN A 133 -0.57 25.88 -14.58
C ASN A 133 0.87 26.11 -14.12
N PHE A 134 1.05 26.43 -12.84
CA PHE A 134 2.36 26.65 -12.23
C PHE A 134 3.23 25.37 -12.22
N LEU A 135 2.65 24.21 -11.90
CA LEU A 135 3.38 22.93 -11.82
C LEU A 135 3.70 22.31 -13.20
N SER A 136 2.92 22.67 -14.23
CA SER A 136 3.02 22.06 -15.55
C SER A 136 4.12 22.68 -16.39
N LYS A 137 5.12 21.86 -16.79
CA LYS A 137 6.16 22.29 -17.75
C LYS A 137 5.63 22.54 -19.16
N ASP A 138 4.54 21.85 -19.55
CA ASP A 138 3.88 21.96 -20.85
C ASP A 138 2.37 21.70 -20.69
N LEU A 139 1.59 22.78 -20.63
CA LEU A 139 0.14 22.74 -20.40
C LEU A 139 -0.60 21.94 -21.46
N LYS A 140 -0.22 22.07 -22.73
CA LYS A 140 -0.93 21.38 -23.82
C LYS A 140 -0.78 19.87 -23.68
N LYS A 141 0.40 19.39 -23.30
CA LYS A 141 0.62 17.97 -23.02
C LYS A 141 -0.12 17.52 -21.76
N HIS A 142 -0.15 18.36 -20.72
CA HIS A 142 -0.89 18.08 -19.50
C HIS A 142 -2.40 17.93 -19.77
N ASP A 143 -3.01 18.89 -20.45
CA ASP A 143 -4.46 18.89 -20.74
C ASP A 143 -4.83 17.72 -21.64
N GLN A 144 -3.99 17.41 -22.64
CA GLN A 144 -4.19 16.24 -23.47
C GLN A 144 -4.08 14.94 -22.66
N TYR A 145 -3.15 14.87 -21.70
CA TYR A 145 -2.99 13.72 -20.82
C TYR A 145 -4.20 13.54 -19.91
N VAL A 146 -4.62 14.60 -19.21
CA VAL A 146 -5.81 14.60 -18.35
C VAL A 146 -7.03 14.19 -19.16
N LYS A 147 -7.26 14.80 -20.32
CA LYS A 147 -8.39 14.47 -21.19
C LYS A 147 -8.36 13.01 -21.63
N ASN A 148 -7.20 12.47 -21.98
CA ASN A 148 -7.08 11.06 -22.34
C ASN A 148 -7.38 10.15 -21.14
N LEU A 149 -6.91 10.51 -19.95
CA LEU A 149 -7.07 9.74 -18.72
C LEU A 149 -8.52 9.71 -18.24
N THR A 150 -9.25 10.82 -18.35
CA THR A 150 -10.65 10.91 -17.91
C THR A 150 -11.62 10.35 -18.96
N SER A 151 -11.37 10.56 -20.26
CA SER A 151 -12.29 10.13 -21.33
C SER A 151 -12.21 8.65 -21.71
N LYS A 152 -11.04 8.01 -21.58
CA LYS A 152 -10.85 6.61 -21.98
C LYS A 152 -11.08 5.66 -20.81
N SER A 153 -11.76 4.54 -21.04
CA SER A 153 -11.86 3.49 -20.03
C SER A 153 -10.49 2.88 -19.71
N PHE A 154 -10.29 2.47 -18.45
CA PHE A 154 -9.06 1.79 -18.06
C PHE A 154 -9.04 0.39 -18.68
N VAL A 155 -7.85 -0.05 -19.09
CA VAL A 155 -7.67 -1.40 -19.62
C VAL A 155 -7.78 -2.39 -18.46
N LYS A 156 -8.77 -3.28 -18.54
CA LYS A 156 -8.90 -4.42 -17.62
C LYS A 156 -8.21 -5.61 -18.24
N MET A 157 -7.35 -6.27 -17.48
CA MET A 157 -6.55 -7.40 -17.97
C MET A 157 -6.38 -8.40 -16.83
N SER A 158 -6.53 -9.70 -17.14
CA SER A 158 -6.21 -10.74 -16.16
C SER A 158 -4.71 -10.84 -15.96
N TYR A 159 -4.28 -11.30 -14.79
CA TYR A 159 -2.85 -11.54 -14.53
C TYR A 159 -2.21 -12.46 -15.59
N LYS A 160 -2.94 -13.51 -16.02
CA LYS A 160 -2.47 -14.46 -17.04
C LYS A 160 -2.24 -13.79 -18.41
N ASP A 161 -3.14 -12.90 -18.80
CA ASP A 161 -3.00 -12.15 -20.05
C ASP A 161 -1.81 -11.18 -19.96
N ALA A 162 -1.62 -10.53 -18.81
CA ALA A 162 -0.48 -9.66 -18.56
C ALA A 162 0.85 -10.40 -18.70
N ILE A 163 0.96 -11.59 -18.10
CA ILE A 163 2.15 -12.45 -18.26
C ILE A 163 2.36 -12.83 -19.74
N THR A 164 1.30 -13.18 -20.46
CA THR A 164 1.38 -13.53 -21.89
C THR A 164 1.89 -12.36 -22.74
N VAL A 165 1.42 -11.14 -22.47
CA VAL A 165 1.90 -9.91 -23.12
C VAL A 165 3.37 -9.68 -22.81
N LEU A 166 3.78 -9.81 -21.54
CA LEU A 166 5.17 -9.64 -21.12
C LEU A 166 6.08 -10.69 -21.79
N GLN A 167 5.66 -11.95 -21.80
CA GLN A 167 6.42 -13.05 -22.40
C GLN A 167 6.61 -12.88 -23.92
N SER A 168 5.59 -12.35 -24.59
CA SER A 168 5.65 -12.03 -26.02
C SER A 168 6.66 -10.91 -26.32
N ASN A 169 6.94 -10.06 -25.33
CA ASN A 169 7.84 -8.90 -25.45
C ASN A 169 9.17 -9.06 -24.69
N LYS A 170 9.58 -10.29 -24.35
CA LYS A 170 10.79 -10.60 -23.56
C LYS A 170 12.05 -9.85 -24.01
N LYS A 171 12.23 -9.66 -25.32
CA LYS A 171 13.42 -8.99 -25.90
C LYS A 171 13.51 -7.49 -25.57
N SER A 172 12.39 -6.86 -25.22
CA SER A 172 12.30 -5.43 -24.91
C SER A 172 12.41 -5.12 -23.42
N LEU A 173 12.45 -6.15 -22.57
CA LEU A 173 12.47 -6.00 -21.11
C LEU A 173 13.91 -5.89 -20.61
N LYS A 174 14.15 -4.94 -19.69
CA LYS A 174 15.44 -4.77 -19.00
C LYS A 174 15.67 -5.84 -17.93
N VAL A 175 14.59 -6.39 -17.38
CA VAL A 175 14.60 -7.42 -16.34
C VAL A 175 13.83 -8.63 -16.88
N PRO A 176 14.40 -9.84 -16.80
CA PRO A 176 13.72 -11.05 -17.26
C PRO A 176 12.49 -11.35 -16.40
N ILE A 177 11.53 -12.05 -17.00
CA ILE A 177 10.33 -12.55 -16.31
C ILE A 177 10.67 -13.96 -15.85
N GLU A 178 10.59 -14.21 -14.54
CA GLU A 178 10.70 -15.54 -13.92
C GLU A 178 9.38 -16.31 -14.03
#